data_AF-A0A450URJ9-F1
#
_entry.id   AF-A0A450URJ9-F1
#
_cell.length_a   1.000
_cell.length_b   1.000
_cell.length_c   1.000
_cell.angle_alpha   90.00
_cell.angle_beta   90.00
_cell.angle_gamma   90.00
#
_symmetry.space_group_name_H-M   'P 1'
#
loop_
_entity.id
_entity.type
_entity.pdbx_description
1 polymer ?
#
loop_
_entity_poly.entity_id
_entity_poly.type
_entity_poly.pdbx_seq_one_letter_code
_entity_poly.pdbx_strand_id
1 'polypeptide(L)' 'MLPRNILLDECVPRKLTRHITRYEVQTVRGAGWTNFKNGDLLRWAQIDFDVLVTIDRNFIYQQNLSNFEIAVIVLTRG' A
#
# COMPACT_ATOMS: atom_id res chain seq x y z
N MET A 1 8.40 -11.25 16.26
CA MET A 1 7.75 -10.17 15.50
C MET A 1 6.84 -10.84 14.49
N LEU A 2 5.58 -10.41 14.38
CA LEU A 2 4.71 -10.80 13.27
C LEU A 2 5.42 -10.40 11.95
N PRO A 3 5.29 -11.17 10.86
CA PRO A 3 5.83 -10.78 9.56
C PRO A 3 5.26 -9.41 9.20
N ARG A 4 6.14 -8.47 8.80
CA ARG A 4 5.68 -7.17 8.32
C ARG A 4 5.23 -7.32 6.87
N ASN A 5 3.96 -7.04 6.63
CA ASN A 5 3.32 -7.24 5.33
C ASN A 5 3.22 -5.90 4.61
N ILE A 6 3.61 -5.89 3.33
CA ILE A 6 3.64 -4.70 2.50
C ILE A 6 2.66 -4.85 1.35
N LEU A 7 1.79 -3.86 1.20
CA LEU A 7 0.88 -3.73 0.07
C LEU A 7 1.45 -2.73 -0.92
N LEU A 8 1.60 -3.15 -2.18
CA LEU A 8 1.91 -2.25 -3.29
C LEU A 8 0.63 -1.86 -4.01
N ASP A 9 0.42 -0.56 -4.12
CA ASP A 9 -0.66 0.02 -4.90
C ASP A 9 -0.54 -0.34 -6.39
N GLU A 10 -1.65 -0.30 -7.13
CA GLU A 10 -1.70 -0.65 -8.55
C GLU A 10 -0.89 0.28 -9.44
N CYS A 11 -0.67 1.52 -8.98
CA CYS A 11 0.15 2.51 -9.66
C CYS A 11 1.65 2.22 -9.52
N VAL A 12 2.05 1.35 -8.57
CA VAL A 12 3.44 0.98 -8.35
C VAL A 12 3.84 -0.13 -9.34
N PRO A 13 4.98 0.00 -10.04
CA PRO A 13 5.46 -1.05 -10.92
C PRO A 13 5.63 -2.38 -10.17
N ARG A 14 4.91 -3.42 -10.60
CA ARG A 14 4.96 -4.77 -9.98
C ARG A 14 6.37 -5.36 -9.88
N LYS A 15 7.33 -4.92 -10.70
CA LYS A 15 8.74 -5.33 -10.58
C LYS A 15 9.37 -4.94 -9.25
N LEU A 16 8.85 -3.91 -8.57
CA LEU A 16 9.33 -3.46 -7.26
C LEU A 16 9.21 -4.55 -6.19
N THR A 17 8.25 -5.46 -6.31
CA THR A 17 8.11 -6.60 -5.37
C THR A 17 9.39 -7.42 -5.26
N ARG A 18 10.15 -7.56 -6.36
CA ARG A 18 11.40 -8.33 -6.41
C ARG A 18 12.55 -7.67 -5.66
N HIS A 19 12.46 -6.37 -5.40
CA HIS A 19 13.48 -5.59 -4.71
C HIS A 19 13.23 -5.49 -3.21
N ILE A 20 12.02 -5.80 -2.75
CA ILE A 20 11.66 -5.80 -1.34
C ILE A 20 11.88 -7.22 -0.82
N THR A 21 13.02 -7.41 -0.16
CA THR A 21 13.38 -8.70 0.46
C THR A 21 13.06 -8.69 1.95
N ARG A 22 12.84 -9.87 2.55
CA ARG A 22 12.57 -10.10 3.99
C ARG A 22 11.15 -9.76 4.48
N TYR A 23 10.31 -9.19 3.63
CA TYR A 23 8.91 -8.88 3.92
C TYR A 23 8.01 -9.63 2.95
N GLU A 24 6.80 -9.98 3.40
CA GLU A 24 5.77 -10.47 2.49
C GLU A 24 5.19 -9.28 1.74
N VAL A 25 5.15 -9.40 0.41
CA VAL A 25 4.70 -8.32 -0.46
C VAL A 25 3.53 -8.80 -1.30
N GLN A 26 2.42 -8.10 -1.19
CA GLN A 26 1.25 -8.28 -2.02
C GLN A 26 1.06 -7.04 -2.90
N THR A 27 0.40 -7.22 -4.04
CA THR A 27 -0.05 -6.09 -4.87
C THR A 27 -1.57 -5.95 -4.78
N VAL A 28 -2.11 -4.74 -4.85
CA VAL A 28 -3.56 -4.48 -4.92
C VAL A 28 -4.22 -5.33 -6.02
N ARG A 29 -3.58 -5.43 -7.18
CA ARG A 29 -4.03 -6.32 -8.28
C ARG A 29 -4.00 -7.79 -7.91
N GLY A 30 -2.95 -8.25 -7.23
CA GLY A 30 -2.81 -9.64 -6.77
C GLY A 30 -3.82 -10.03 -5.70
N ALA A 31 -4.25 -9.06 -4.88
CA ALA A 31 -5.33 -9.22 -3.90
C ALA A 31 -6.75 -9.12 -4.52
N GLY A 32 -6.86 -8.77 -5.81
CA GLY A 32 -8.15 -8.57 -6.48
C GLY A 32 -8.85 -7.24 -6.15
N TRP A 33 -8.13 -6.26 -5.60
CA TRP A 33 -8.68 -5.00 -5.09
C TRP A 33 -8.64 -3.84 -6.11
N THR A 34 -8.52 -4.15 -7.40
CA THR A 34 -8.24 -3.19 -8.50
C THR A 34 -9.27 -2.06 -8.68
N ASN A 35 -10.42 -2.10 -7.99
CA ASN A 35 -11.46 -1.07 -8.06
C ASN A 35 -11.79 -0.46 -6.68
N PHE A 36 -10.94 -0.70 -5.67
CA PHE A 36 -11.17 -0.14 -4.35
C PHE A 36 -10.92 1.37 -4.39
N LYS A 37 -11.82 2.15 -3.79
CA LYS A 37 -11.55 3.56 -3.54
C LYS A 37 -10.45 3.69 -2.48
N ASN A 38 -9.67 4.77 -2.50
CA ASN A 38 -8.56 4.97 -1.56
C ASN A 38 -8.93 4.75 -0.08
N GLY A 39 -10.10 5.22 0.35
CA GLY A 39 -10.59 4.99 1.72
C GLY A 39 -10.92 3.51 2.02
N ASP A 40 -11.54 2.80 1.08
CA ASP A 40 -11.82 1.36 1.21
C ASP A 40 -10.51 0.57 1.22
N LEU A 41 -9.57 0.93 0.34
CA LEU A 41 -8.24 0.33 0.28
C LEU A 41 -7.54 0.44 1.64
N LEU A 42 -7.50 1.62 2.26
CA LEU A 42 -6.91 1.79 3.60
C LEU A 42 -7.65 0.99 4.67
N ARG A 43 -8.99 0.97 4.62
CA ARG A 43 -9.82 0.26 5.61
C ARG A 43 -9.56 -1.24 5.63
N TRP A 44 -9.35 -1.84 4.46
CA TRP A 44 -9.02 -3.26 4.34
C TRP A 44 -7.53 -3.52 4.53
N ALA A 45 -6.67 -2.65 4.01
CA ALA A 45 -5.23 -2.84 4.09
C ALA A 45 -4.72 -2.85 5.54
N GLN A 46 -5.22 -1.97 6.41
CA GLN A 46 -4.77 -1.90 7.81
C GLN A 46 -5.02 -3.19 8.63
N ILE A 47 -5.86 -4.11 8.14
CA ILE A 47 -6.14 -5.38 8.84
C ILE A 47 -4.98 -6.37 8.63
N ASP A 48 -4.43 -6.41 7.42
CA ASP A 48 -3.49 -7.45 6.97
C ASP A 48 -2.08 -6.90 6.64
N PHE A 49 -1.91 -5.58 6.56
CA PHE A 49 -0.70 -4.91 6.11
C PHE A 49 -0.27 -3.77 7.04
N ASP A 50 1.03 -3.67 7.28
CA ASP A 50 1.63 -2.59 8.06
C ASP A 50 1.94 -1.36 7.19
N VAL A 51 2.19 -1.57 5.89
CA VAL A 51 2.64 -0.53 4.97
C VAL A 51 1.91 -0.62 3.63
N LEU A 52 1.35 0.50 3.18
CA LEU A 52 0.94 0.74 1.80
C LEU A 52 1.99 1.59 1.09
N VAL A 53 2.49 1.12 -0.06
CA VAL A 53 3.39 1.88 -0.93
C VAL A 53 2.64 2.32 -2.17
N THR A 54 2.70 3.61 -2.50
CA THR A 54 2.04 4.21 -3.66
C THR A 54 2.96 5.22 -4.36
N ILE A 55 2.68 5.53 -5.64
CA ILE A 55 3.26 6.70 -6.33
C ILE A 55 2.24 7.83 -6.50
N ASP A 56 0.99 7.61 -6.09
CA ASP A 56 -0.05 8.63 -6.15
C ASP A 56 0.13 9.64 -5.01
N ARG A 57 0.61 10.84 -5.37
CA ARG A 57 0.76 11.95 -4.41
C ARG A 57 -0.57 12.49 -3.93
N ASN A 58 -1.66 12.29 -4.66
CA ASN A 58 -2.98 12.73 -4.23
C ASN A 58 -3.53 11.86 -3.10
N PHE A 59 -2.98 10.66 -2.92
CA PHE A 59 -3.40 9.71 -1.90
C PHE A 59 -3.36 10.32 -0.48
N ILE A 60 -2.30 11.07 -0.16
CA ILE A 60 -2.13 11.71 1.15
C ILE A 60 -3.03 12.95 1.35
N TYR A 61 -3.55 13.53 0.27
CA TYR A 61 -4.39 14.73 0.34
C TYR A 61 -5.89 14.40 0.33
N GLN A 62 -6.27 13.23 -0.16
CA GLN A 62 -7.68 12.82 -0.28
C GLN A 62 -8.23 12.13 0.97
N GLN A 63 -7.38 11.62 1.87
CA GLN A 63 -7.78 10.82 3.02
C GLN A 63 -7.13 11.34 4.31
N ASN A 64 -7.85 11.26 5.43
CA ASN A 64 -7.27 11.52 6.73
C ASN A 64 -6.55 10.26 7.23
N LEU A 65 -5.25 10.17 6.95
CA LEU A 65 -4.42 9.00 7.26
C LEU A 65 -4.35 8.69 8.76
N SER A 66 -4.55 9.68 9.64
CA SER A 66 -4.57 9.49 11.09
C SER A 66 -5.69 8.57 11.58
N ASN A 67 -6.67 8.26 10.74
CA ASN A 67 -7.77 7.35 11.07
C ASN A 67 -7.45 5.86 10.83
N PHE A 68 -6.25 5.53 10.35
CA PHE A 68 -5.90 4.18 9.95
C PHE A 68 -4.60 3.71 10.62
N GLU A 69 -4.57 2.44 11.03
CA GLU A 69 -3.39 1.78 11.61
C GLU A 69 -2.49 1.19 10.51
N ILE A 70 -2.13 2.01 9.51
CA ILE A 70 -1.23 1.61 8.42
C ILE A 70 -0.32 2.77 8.01
N ALA A 71 0.96 2.48 7.77
CA ALA A 71 1.88 3.47 7.24
C ALA A 71 1.70 3.62 5.73
N VAL A 72 1.67 4.86 5.23
CA VAL A 72 1.63 5.14 3.80
C VAL A 72 2.95 5.74 3.33
N ILE A 73 3.62 5.08 2.40
CA ILE A 73 4.85 5.56 1.77
C ILE A 73 4.54 5.99 0.33
N VAL A 74 4.70 7.29 0.06
CA VAL A 74 4.61 7.84 -1.29
C VAL A 74 6.00 7.90 -1.91
N LEU A 75 6.24 7.10 -2.94
CA LEU A 75 7.47 7.16 -3.72
C LEU A 75 7.38 8.32 -4.71
N THR A 76 8.37 9.22 -4.66
CA THR A 76 8.47 10.36 -5.56
C THR A 76 9.74 10.27 -6.40
N ARG A 77 9.71 10.85 -7.61
CA ARG A 77 10.93 11.05 -8.38
C ARG A 77 11.79 12.11 -7.68
N GLY A 78 13.08 11.81 -7.53
CA GLY A 78 14.12 12.80 -7.26
C GLY A 78 14.60 13.47 -8.53
#